data_AF-A0A2R6LQH7-F1
#
_entry.id   AF-A0A2R6LQH7-F1
#
_cell.length_a   1.000
_cell.length_b   1.000
_cell.length_c   1.000
_cell.angle_alpha   90.00
_cell.angle_beta   90.00
_cell.angle_gamma   90.00
#
_symmetry.space_group_name_H-M   'P 1'
#
loop_
_entity.id
_entity.type
_entity.pdbx_description
1 polymer ?
#
loop_
_entity_poly.entity_id
_entity_poly.type
_entity_poly.pdbx_seq_one_letter_code
_entity_poly.pdbx_strand_id
1 'polypeptide(L)'
;MGGCASSGPRTRKTTWSVRVAQGQAVVRVPEGEDPPDIGTDLVDESLTTVGTVVDVFGPVERPYLVVDPDGPAAALLGDVVYVR
;
A
#
# COMPACT_ATOMS: atom_id res chain seq x y z
N MET A 1 -22.28 -37.16 -4.00
CA MET A 1 -22.69 -35.75 -4.12
C MET A 1 -22.15 -35.00 -2.90
N GLY A 2 -21.26 -34.03 -3.10
CA GLY A 2 -20.56 -33.29 -2.03
C GLY A 2 -19.11 -33.00 -2.46
N GLY A 3 -18.96 -32.00 -3.33
CA GLY A 3 -17.69 -31.66 -4.00
C GLY A 3 -16.68 -30.94 -3.11
N CYS A 4 -15.42 -31.04 -3.53
CA CYS A 4 -14.24 -30.32 -3.09
C CYS A 4 -14.51 -28.88 -2.64
N ALA A 5 -14.12 -28.54 -1.41
CA ALA A 5 -13.77 -27.17 -1.05
C ALA A 5 -12.27 -27.01 -1.29
N SER A 6 -11.91 -26.51 -2.48
CA SER A 6 -10.54 -26.09 -2.79
C SER A 6 -10.20 -24.84 -1.95
N SER A 7 -9.23 -24.98 -1.07
CA SER A 7 -8.61 -23.87 -0.35
C SER A 7 -7.69 -23.08 -1.30
N GLY A 8 -8.27 -22.17 -2.07
CA GLY A 8 -7.52 -21.19 -2.85
C GLY A 8 -6.93 -20.10 -1.93
N PRO A 9 -5.77 -19.52 -2.26
CA PRO A 9 -5.21 -18.41 -1.50
C PRO A 9 -6.21 -17.25 -1.52
N ARG A 10 -6.67 -16.84 -0.33
CA ARG A 10 -7.55 -15.68 -0.18
C ARG A 10 -6.71 -14.43 -0.43
N THR A 11 -6.65 -13.95 -1.66
CA THR A 11 -6.16 -12.61 -1.94
C THR A 11 -7.13 -11.62 -1.28
N ARG A 12 -6.79 -11.16 -0.08
CA ARG A 12 -7.54 -10.10 0.58
C ARG A 12 -7.24 -8.82 -0.17
N LYS A 13 -8.26 -8.24 -0.81
CA LYS A 13 -8.19 -6.86 -1.28
C LYS A 13 -8.15 -5.98 -0.04
N THR A 14 -6.99 -5.43 0.27
CA THR A 14 -6.88 -4.37 1.27
C THR A 14 -6.83 -3.03 0.55
N THR A 15 -7.64 -2.08 1.00
CA THR A 15 -7.63 -0.70 0.50
C THR A 15 -6.81 0.14 1.46
N TRP A 16 -5.71 0.72 0.99
CA TRP A 16 -4.92 1.65 1.78
C TRP A 16 -5.55 3.04 1.76
N SER A 17 -5.64 3.72 2.91
CA SER A 17 -6.09 5.11 2.96
C SER A 17 -4.91 6.03 2.73
N VAL A 18 -4.93 6.80 1.65
CA VAL A 18 -3.90 7.79 1.33
C VAL A 18 -4.35 9.17 1.83
N ARG A 19 -3.44 9.92 2.45
CA ARG A 19 -3.58 11.36 2.69
C ARG A 19 -2.41 12.12 2.05
N VAL A 20 -2.62 13.38 1.69
CA VAL A 20 -1.53 14.22 1.16
C VAL A 20 -1.08 15.22 2.21
N ALA A 21 0.22 15.28 2.48
CA ALA A 21 0.84 16.30 3.32
C ALA A 21 2.16 16.75 2.68
N GLN A 22 2.33 18.07 2.48
CA GLN A 22 3.56 18.64 1.91
C GLN A 22 4.00 18.04 0.55
N GLY A 23 3.05 17.55 -0.25
CA GLY A 23 3.34 16.89 -1.54
C GLY A 23 3.69 15.41 -1.43
N GLN A 24 3.77 14.86 -0.22
CA GLN A 24 3.96 13.43 0.04
C GLN A 24 2.60 12.74 0.23
N ALA A 25 2.54 11.47 -0.16
CA ALA A 25 1.43 10.60 0.16
C ALA A 25 1.70 9.84 1.47
N VAL A 26 0.74 9.84 2.38
CA VAL A 26 0.80 9.10 3.65
C VAL A 26 -0.16 7.94 3.56
N VAL A 27 0.37 6.73 3.66
CA VAL A 27 -0.35 5.47 3.52
C VAL A 27 -0.40 4.76 4.87
N ARG A 28 -1.53 4.13 5.19
CA ARG A 28 -1.63 3.33 6.42
C ARG A 28 -1.45 1.86 6.11
N VAL A 29 -0.53 1.21 6.83
CA VAL A 29 -0.32 -0.23 6.72
C VAL A 29 -1.56 -0.98 7.25
N PRO A 30 -2.01 -2.05 6.58
CA PRO A 30 -3.08 -2.90 7.06
C PRO A 30 -2.78 -3.52 8.42
N GLU A 31 -3.81 -3.86 9.17
CA GLU A 31 -3.62 -4.57 10.44
C GLU A 31 -3.11 -6.01 10.20
N GLY A 32 -2.00 -6.37 10.86
CA GLY A 32 -1.41 -7.70 10.75
C GLY A 32 -0.47 -7.90 9.55
N GLU A 33 -0.10 -6.82 8.86
CA GLU A 33 0.93 -6.82 7.82
C GLU A 33 2.16 -6.03 8.30
N ASP A 34 3.36 -6.53 7.98
CA ASP A 34 4.61 -5.82 8.25
C ASP A 34 4.75 -4.63 7.29
N PRO A 35 5.30 -3.49 7.75
CA PRO A 35 5.57 -2.37 6.85
C PRO A 35 6.63 -2.76 5.81
N PRO A 36 6.52 -2.24 4.57
CA PRO A 36 7.61 -2.30 3.61
C PRO A 36 8.85 -1.55 4.12
N ASP A 37 10.00 -1.90 3.56
CA ASP A 37 11.24 -1.18 3.82
C ASP A 37 11.25 0.19 3.12
N ILE A 38 12.07 1.10 3.64
CA ILE A 38 12.36 2.36 2.94
C ILE A 38 13.07 2.04 1.62
N GLY A 39 12.62 2.68 0.54
CA GLY A 39 13.09 2.43 -0.82
C GLY A 39 12.24 1.42 -1.61
N THR A 40 11.22 0.80 -1.00
CA THR A 40 10.27 -0.05 -1.71
C THR A 40 9.42 0.75 -2.69
N ASP A 41 9.29 0.25 -3.92
CA ASP A 41 8.46 0.86 -4.96
C ASP A 41 6.97 0.57 -4.71
N LEU A 42 6.15 1.60 -4.89
CA LEU A 42 4.71 1.46 -5.02
C LEU A 42 4.33 1.37 -6.49
N VAL A 43 3.45 0.44 -6.81
CA VAL A 43 2.94 0.20 -8.16
C VAL A 43 1.42 0.24 -8.20
N ASP A 44 0.85 0.68 -9.31
CA ASP A 44 -0.60 0.63 -9.56
C ASP A 44 -1.09 -0.78 -9.94
N GLU A 45 -2.38 -0.90 -10.29
CA GLU A 45 -2.98 -2.18 -10.75
C GLU A 45 -2.38 -2.72 -12.06
N SER A 46 -1.74 -1.86 -12.85
CA SER A 46 -1.02 -2.22 -14.08
C SER A 46 0.43 -2.60 -13.81
N LEU A 47 0.85 -2.59 -12.53
CA LEU A 47 2.24 -2.80 -12.08
C LEU A 47 3.20 -1.70 -12.56
N THR A 48 2.68 -0.50 -12.81
CA THR A 48 3.49 0.68 -13.13
C THR A 48 3.93 1.33 -11.83
N THR A 49 5.22 1.68 -11.69
CA THR A 49 5.71 2.44 -10.54
C THR A 49 5.05 3.81 -10.49
N VAL A 50 4.56 4.18 -9.31
CA VAL A 50 3.86 5.45 -9.04
C VAL A 50 4.47 6.24 -7.88
N GLY A 51 5.49 5.69 -7.22
CA GLY A 51 6.25 6.33 -6.16
C GLY A 51 7.08 5.35 -5.35
N THR A 52 7.73 5.85 -4.31
CA THR A 52 8.65 5.07 -3.46
C THR A 52 8.43 5.39 -1.98
N VAL A 53 8.54 4.39 -1.10
CA VAL A 53 8.50 4.59 0.35
C VAL A 53 9.76 5.33 0.80
N VAL A 54 9.59 6.48 1.47
CA VAL A 54 10.71 7.30 1.97
C VAL A 54 10.80 7.37 3.48
N ASP A 55 9.74 7.01 4.20
CA ASP A 55 9.75 6.94 5.67
C ASP A 55 8.67 5.97 6.19
N VAL A 56 8.91 5.43 7.39
CA VAL A 56 7.98 4.56 8.13
C VAL A 56 7.94 5.03 9.58
N PHE A 57 6.76 5.46 10.03
CA PHE A 57 6.62 6.06 11.36
C PHE A 57 5.30 5.67 12.04
N GLY A 58 5.20 5.94 13.34
CA GLY A 58 3.98 5.71 14.13
C GLY A 58 3.97 4.36 14.87
N PRO A 59 2.77 3.87 15.27
CA PRO A 59 2.63 2.69 16.12
C PRO A 59 3.13 1.43 15.42
N VAL A 60 3.86 0.57 16.15
CA VAL A 60 4.45 -0.66 15.61
C VAL A 60 3.37 -1.62 15.11
N GLU A 61 2.20 -1.63 15.74
CA GLU A 61 1.09 -2.50 15.36
C GLU A 61 0.41 -2.07 14.05
N ARG A 62 0.53 -0.79 13.68
CA ARG A 62 -0.11 -0.24 12.48
C ARG A 62 0.57 1.05 12.02
N PRO A 63 1.77 0.93 11.42
CA PRO A 63 2.57 2.08 11.04
C PRO A 63 1.96 2.86 9.87
N TYR A 64 2.48 4.07 9.69
CA TYR A 64 2.24 4.93 8.55
C TYR A 64 3.48 4.94 7.65
N LEU A 65 3.26 4.91 6.34
CA LEU A 65 4.30 5.06 5.32
C LEU A 65 4.22 6.46 4.75
N VAL A 66 5.36 7.09 4.54
CA VAL A 66 5.49 8.27 3.67
C VAL A 66 5.96 7.79 2.32
N VAL A 67 5.28 8.23 1.28
CA VAL A 67 5.55 7.90 -0.11
C VAL A 67 5.85 9.18 -0.87
N ASP A 68 6.97 9.16 -1.59
CA ASP A 68 7.32 10.16 -2.58
C ASP A 68 6.72 9.75 -3.94
N PRO A 69 5.70 10.46 -4.44
CA PRO A 69 5.02 10.09 -5.67
C PRO A 69 5.79 10.59 -6.91
N ASP A 70 5.80 9.80 -7.98
CA ASP A 70 6.37 10.21 -9.28
C ASP A 70 5.53 11.29 -10.00
N GLY A 71 4.36 11.61 -9.45
CA GLY A 71 3.41 12.58 -9.96
C GLY A 71 2.68 13.32 -8.83
N PRO A 72 1.56 13.99 -9.12
CA PRO A 72 0.80 14.67 -8.09
C PRO A 72 0.29 13.66 -7.05
N ALA A 73 0.63 13.85 -5.78
CA ALA A 73 0.21 12.99 -4.67
C ALA A 73 -1.32 12.75 -4.62
N ALA A 74 -2.11 13.71 -5.10
CA ALA A 74 -3.55 13.59 -5.19
C ALA A 74 -4.02 12.46 -6.13
N ALA A 75 -3.19 12.06 -7.10
CA ALA A 75 -3.48 10.93 -7.99
C ALA A 75 -3.45 9.59 -7.26
N LEU A 76 -2.76 9.48 -6.12
CA LEU A 76 -2.75 8.27 -5.30
C LEU A 76 -3.98 8.16 -4.37
N LEU A 77 -4.82 9.20 -4.30
CA LEU A 77 -5.97 9.22 -3.39
C LEU A 77 -7.11 8.34 -3.92
N GLY A 78 -7.41 7.27 -3.18
CA GLY A 78 -8.51 6.36 -3.50
C GLY A 78 -8.11 5.16 -4.37
N ASP A 79 -6.86 5.13 -4.84
CA ASP A 79 -6.32 4.05 -5.62
C ASP A 79 -5.74 2.93 -4.76
N VAL A 80 -5.77 1.73 -5.32
CA VAL A 80 -5.13 0.54 -4.75
C VAL A 80 -3.71 0.46 -5.35
N VAL A 81 -2.72 0.94 -4.57
CA VAL A 81 -1.27 0.85 -4.80
C VAL A 81 -0.52 -0.31 -4.11
N TYR A 82 -0.02 -1.28 -4.87
CA TYR A 82 0.73 -2.43 -4.33
C TYR A 82 2.19 -2.09 -4.06
N VAL A 83 2.84 -2.85 -3.17
CA VAL A 83 4.28 -2.76 -2.93
C VAL A 83 5.00 -3.91 -3.64
N ARG A 84 6.21 -3.67 -4.13
CA ARG A 84 6.99 -4.63 -4.92
C ARG A 84 8.31 -5.02 -4.24
#